data_AF-A0A485D7L0-F1
#
_entry.id   AF-A0A485D7L0-F1
#
_cell.length_a   1.000
_cell.length_b   1.000
_cell.length_c   1.000
_cell.angle_alpha   90.00
_cell.angle_beta   90.00
_cell.angle_gamma   90.00
#
_symmetry.space_group_name_H-M   'P 1'
#
loop_
_entity.id
_entity.type
_entity.pdbx_description
1 polymer ?
#
loop_
_entity_poly.entity_id
_entity_poly.type
_entity_poly.pdbx_seq_one_letter_code
_entity_poly.pdbx_strand_id
1 'polypeptide(L)'
;MSRKATICKAIASASGLFFLLPAHAASPDDQFIIQQQRQKALEQQLTPPTPDVRLSEPSSSFGRIPFPTESPCFPIQRVALSGQQALPRWLPLQRIADQAQGHCLGGNGINLLMSTLQNRLVDHGWITTRVLAPSQDLKSGTLKLTIVPGYVRHVRLTEQSDRYIQLYSAFPAHEGQFARPARYRTGAGKPPAPAWR
;
A
#
# COMPACT_ATOMS: atom_id res chain seq x y z
N MET A 1 -64.57 48.44 31.14
CA MET A 1 -64.22 49.51 32.10
C MET A 1 -62.87 49.17 32.72
N SER A 2 -61.77 49.72 32.19
CA SER A 2 -60.54 49.88 32.97
C SER A 2 -59.73 51.04 32.40
N ARG A 3 -59.19 51.83 33.32
CA ARG A 3 -58.86 53.25 33.19
C ARG A 3 -57.44 53.47 32.66
N LYS A 4 -57.26 54.68 32.14
CA LYS A 4 -56.08 55.21 31.43
C LYS A 4 -54.88 55.48 32.34
N ALA A 5 -53.74 55.57 31.66
CA ALA A 5 -52.64 56.55 31.83
C ALA A 5 -51.75 56.45 33.08
N THR A 6 -50.43 56.49 32.89
CA THR A 6 -49.66 57.75 32.80
C THR A 6 -48.16 57.44 32.73
N ILE A 7 -47.49 58.09 31.79
CA ILE A 7 -46.04 58.10 31.58
C ILE A 7 -45.38 58.89 32.71
N CYS A 8 -44.34 58.34 33.35
CA CYS A 8 -43.42 59.12 34.18
C CYS A 8 -41.99 58.98 33.61
N LYS A 9 -41.54 60.02 32.91
CA LYS A 9 -40.16 60.21 32.49
C LYS A 9 -39.31 60.53 33.72
N ALA A 10 -38.42 59.62 34.10
CA ALA A 10 -37.29 59.95 34.95
C ALA A 10 -36.08 60.22 34.05
N ILE A 11 -35.77 61.49 33.81
CA ILE A 11 -34.51 61.89 33.19
C ILE A 11 -33.53 62.03 34.37
N ALA A 12 -32.83 60.94 34.69
CA ALA A 12 -31.69 60.98 35.59
C ALA A 12 -30.47 61.37 34.76
N SER A 13 -30.00 62.59 34.94
CA SER A 13 -28.69 63.05 34.45
C SER A 13 -27.60 62.30 35.22
N ALA A 14 -27.19 61.14 34.71
CA ALA A 14 -25.93 60.52 35.10
C ALA A 14 -24.85 61.06 34.17
N SER A 15 -23.96 61.90 34.69
CA SER A 15 -22.69 62.24 34.04
C SER A 15 -21.90 60.96 33.83
N GLY A 16 -22.06 60.35 32.66
CA GLY A 16 -21.31 59.19 32.25
C GLY A 16 -19.86 59.60 32.01
N LEU A 17 -18.96 59.15 32.89
CA LEU A 17 -17.56 59.02 32.51
C LEU A 17 -17.51 57.98 31.39
N PHE A 18 -17.47 58.45 30.14
CA PHE A 18 -17.27 57.61 28.98
C PHE A 18 -15.80 57.16 28.98
N PHE A 19 -15.52 56.04 29.64
CA PHE A 19 -14.24 55.35 29.46
C PHE A 19 -14.20 54.85 28.01
N LEU A 20 -13.46 55.57 27.16
CA LEU A 20 -13.04 55.07 25.86
C LEU A 20 -12.10 53.88 26.13
N LEU A 21 -12.62 52.66 26.06
CA LEU A 21 -11.78 51.47 25.96
C LEU A 21 -11.02 51.55 24.62
N PRO A 22 -9.68 51.45 24.61
CA PRO A 22 -8.94 51.33 23.36
C PRO A 22 -9.35 50.01 22.71
N ALA A 23 -10.00 50.11 21.54
CA ALA A 23 -10.15 48.98 20.64
C ALA A 23 -8.77 48.63 20.10
N HIS A 24 -8.09 47.68 20.75
CA HIS A 24 -6.85 47.13 20.24
C HIS A 24 -7.20 46.34 18.96
N ALA A 25 -6.94 46.94 17.80
CA ALA A 25 -6.97 46.22 16.54
C ALA A 25 -5.91 45.11 16.64
N ALA A 26 -6.33 43.86 16.55
CA ALA A 26 -5.43 42.72 16.53
C ALA A 26 -4.31 42.97 15.51
N SER A 27 -3.07 42.70 15.89
CA SER A 27 -1.92 42.97 15.03
C SER A 27 -2.05 42.15 13.71
N PRO A 28 -1.47 42.61 12.60
CA PRO A 28 -1.51 41.86 11.34
C PRO A 28 -1.02 40.40 11.49
N ASP A 29 -0.08 40.18 12.41
CA ASP A 29 0.47 38.86 12.76
C ASP A 29 -0.58 37.98 13.46
N ASP A 30 -1.36 38.54 14.39
CA ASP A 30 -2.45 37.81 15.06
C ASP A 30 -3.53 37.35 14.07
N GLN A 31 -3.86 38.20 13.10
CA GLN A 31 -4.83 37.85 12.06
C GLN A 31 -4.31 36.71 11.18
N PHE A 32 -3.02 36.71 10.83
CA PHE A 32 -2.41 35.64 10.04
C PHE A 32 -2.43 34.30 10.78
N ILE A 33 -2.11 34.29 12.08
CA ILE A 33 -2.14 33.09 12.91
C ILE A 33 -3.55 32.49 12.98
N ILE A 34 -4.58 33.33 13.16
CA ILE A 34 -5.98 32.89 13.21
C ILE A 34 -6.41 32.25 11.87
N GLN A 35 -6.04 32.86 10.73
CA GLN A 35 -6.35 32.30 9.41
C GLN A 35 -5.66 30.94 9.19
N GLN A 36 -4.39 30.83 9.59
CA GLN A 36 -3.64 29.58 9.48
C GLN A 36 -4.24 28.46 10.35
N GLN A 37 -4.69 28.79 11.57
CA GLN A 37 -5.37 27.83 12.44
C GLN A 37 -6.70 27.36 11.85
N ARG A 38 -7.47 28.28 11.25
CA ARG A 38 -8.73 27.94 10.58
C ARG A 38 -8.52 27.02 9.38
N GLN A 39 -7.49 27.29 8.58
CA GLN A 39 -7.12 26.46 7.44
C GLN A 39 -6.73 25.05 7.88
N LYS A 40 -5.88 24.91 8.91
CA LYS A 40 -5.51 23.61 9.47
C LYS A 40 -6.71 22.83 10.01
N ALA A 41 -7.64 23.51 10.69
CA ALA A 41 -8.85 22.87 11.20
C ALA A 41 -9.75 22.35 10.06
N LEU A 42 -9.88 23.11 8.97
CA LEU A 42 -10.60 22.67 7.77
C LEU A 42 -9.94 21.46 7.11
N GLU A 43 -8.61 21.48 6.95
CA GLU A 43 -7.85 20.35 6.40
C GLU A 43 -8.01 19.07 7.23
N GLN A 44 -8.00 19.20 8.56
CA GLN A 44 -8.24 18.08 9.47
C GLN A 44 -9.66 17.52 9.36
N GLN A 45 -10.67 18.37 9.13
CA GLN A 45 -12.05 17.93 8.89
C GLN A 45 -12.24 17.25 7.53
N LEU A 46 -11.46 17.66 6.53
CA LEU A 46 -11.55 17.15 5.16
C LEU A 46 -10.72 15.89 4.93
N THR A 47 -9.84 15.50 5.86
CA THR A 47 -9.00 14.30 5.73
C THR A 47 -9.81 13.05 6.11
N PRO A 48 -10.18 12.19 5.13
CA PRO A 48 -10.94 10.98 5.44
C PRO A 48 -10.07 9.95 6.18
N PRO A 49 -10.66 9.12 7.07
CA PRO A 49 -9.90 8.10 7.79
C PRO A 49 -9.42 7.02 6.82
N THR A 50 -8.12 6.73 6.81
CA THR A 50 -7.59 5.68 5.94
C THR A 50 -7.28 4.39 6.68
N PRO A 51 -7.68 3.23 6.15
CA PRO A 51 -7.37 1.95 6.77
C PRO A 51 -5.85 1.71 6.82
N ASP A 52 -5.34 1.35 8.00
CA ASP A 52 -3.96 0.90 8.18
C ASP A 52 -3.81 -0.51 7.59
N VAL A 53 -3.45 -0.59 6.31
CA VAL A 53 -3.15 -1.86 5.66
C VAL A 53 -1.67 -2.16 5.86
N ARG A 54 -1.39 -2.95 6.91
CA ARG A 54 -0.06 -3.50 7.18
C ARG A 54 0.20 -4.64 6.20
N LEU A 55 0.89 -4.34 5.09
CA LEU A 55 1.48 -5.37 4.25
C LEU A 55 2.72 -5.91 4.98
N SER A 56 2.79 -7.22 5.18
CA SER A 56 3.96 -7.88 5.76
C SER A 56 5.21 -7.54 4.94
N GLU A 57 6.32 -7.26 5.63
CA GLU A 57 7.58 -7.00 4.96
C GLU A 57 8.01 -8.24 4.15
N PRO A 58 8.42 -8.07 2.88
CA PRO A 58 8.96 -9.16 2.09
C PRO A 58 10.19 -9.74 2.78
N SER A 59 10.23 -11.07 2.94
CA SER A 59 11.33 -11.77 3.60
C SER A 59 12.58 -11.75 2.71
N SER A 60 13.38 -10.71 2.92
CA SER A 60 14.60 -10.42 2.18
C SER A 60 15.73 -11.42 2.49
N SER A 61 15.64 -12.66 1.99
CA SER A 61 16.81 -13.55 1.94
C SER A 61 17.62 -13.26 0.67
N PHE A 62 18.44 -12.20 0.72
CA PHE A 62 19.40 -11.86 -0.34
C PHE A 62 20.66 -12.75 -0.34
N GLY A 63 20.56 -13.97 0.18
CA GLY A 63 21.70 -14.84 0.50
C GLY A 63 21.91 -16.02 -0.44
N ARG A 64 22.98 -16.78 -0.16
CA ARG A 64 23.16 -18.12 -0.73
C ARG A 64 22.03 -19.02 -0.25
N ILE A 65 21.50 -19.87 -1.14
CA ILE A 65 20.50 -20.88 -0.79
C ILE A 65 21.21 -22.03 -0.08
N PRO A 66 20.88 -22.35 1.19
CA PRO A 66 21.45 -23.48 1.89
C PRO A 66 20.75 -24.77 1.43
N PHE A 67 21.25 -25.38 0.36
CA PHE A 67 20.68 -26.63 -0.15
C PHE A 67 20.87 -27.78 0.85
N PRO A 68 19.81 -28.56 1.13
CA PRO A 68 19.90 -29.70 2.03
C PRO A 68 20.66 -30.86 1.36
N THR A 69 21.35 -31.66 2.16
CA THR A 69 21.88 -32.95 1.71
C THR A 69 20.75 -33.97 1.75
N GLU A 70 20.37 -34.52 0.60
CA GLU A 70 19.25 -35.47 0.50
C GLU A 70 19.60 -36.66 -0.41
N SER A 71 18.89 -37.77 -0.22
CA SER A 71 18.98 -38.97 -1.06
C SER A 71 17.57 -39.54 -1.25
N PRO A 72 17.12 -39.82 -2.49
CA PRO A 72 17.86 -39.67 -3.75
C PRO A 72 18.03 -38.21 -4.19
N CYS A 73 19.14 -37.90 -4.85
CA CYS A 73 19.42 -36.58 -5.44
C CYS A 73 20.04 -36.72 -6.84
N PHE A 74 19.92 -35.67 -7.65
CA PHE A 74 20.49 -35.58 -8.99
C PHE A 74 21.52 -34.45 -9.06
N PRO A 75 22.70 -34.68 -9.67
CA PRO A 75 23.70 -33.63 -9.83
C PRO A 75 23.22 -32.61 -10.88
N ILE A 76 23.04 -31.36 -10.45
CA ILE A 76 22.58 -30.28 -11.32
C ILE A 76 23.81 -29.54 -11.87
N GLN A 77 24.00 -29.60 -13.19
CA GLN A 77 25.08 -28.91 -13.89
C GLN A 77 24.63 -27.56 -14.46
N ARG A 78 23.36 -27.48 -14.90
CA ARG A 78 22.80 -26.27 -15.49
C ARG A 78 21.35 -26.08 -15.04
N VAL A 79 20.96 -24.82 -14.86
CA VAL A 79 19.55 -24.45 -14.67
C VAL A 79 19.08 -23.59 -15.84
N ALA A 80 18.03 -24.04 -16.53
CA ALA A 80 17.42 -23.33 -17.62
C ALA A 80 16.09 -22.72 -17.17
N LEU A 81 16.02 -21.39 -17.11
CA LEU A 81 14.78 -20.66 -16.86
C LEU A 81 14.14 -20.21 -18.16
N SER A 82 12.90 -20.63 -18.38
CA SER A 82 12.03 -20.15 -19.46
C SER A 82 10.96 -19.19 -18.92
N GLY A 83 10.42 -18.31 -19.77
CA GLY A 83 9.36 -17.36 -19.39
C GLY A 83 9.84 -16.10 -18.67
N GLN A 84 11.12 -16.04 -18.25
CA GLN A 84 11.71 -14.85 -17.62
C GLN A 84 11.75 -13.61 -18.53
N GLN A 85 11.66 -13.79 -19.85
CA GLN A 85 11.64 -12.67 -20.80
C GLN A 85 10.41 -11.77 -20.67
N ALA A 86 9.33 -12.26 -20.05
CA ALA A 86 8.18 -11.44 -19.72
C ALA A 86 8.44 -10.51 -18.53
N LEU A 87 9.53 -10.72 -17.79
CA LEU A 87 9.86 -9.94 -16.61
C LEU A 87 11.00 -8.94 -16.90
N PRO A 88 11.12 -7.86 -16.12
CA PRO A 88 12.20 -6.92 -16.30
C PRO A 88 13.57 -7.57 -16.09
N ARG A 89 14.52 -7.26 -16.98
CA ARG A 89 15.88 -7.81 -16.96
C ARG A 89 16.68 -7.50 -15.69
N TRP A 90 16.26 -6.48 -14.92
CA TRP A 90 16.91 -6.13 -13.65
C TRP A 90 16.62 -7.14 -12.52
N LEU A 91 15.60 -8.00 -12.67
CA LEU A 91 15.27 -9.02 -11.68
C LEU A 91 16.22 -10.24 -11.85
N PRO A 92 17.07 -10.56 -10.85
CA PRO A 92 18.17 -11.49 -11.03
C PRO A 92 17.75 -12.97 -10.88
N LEU A 93 16.71 -13.40 -11.60
CA LEU A 93 16.15 -14.76 -11.46
C LEU A 93 17.14 -15.84 -11.90
N GLN A 94 17.79 -15.65 -13.05
CA GLN A 94 18.83 -16.58 -13.52
C GLN A 94 19.97 -16.71 -12.52
N ARG A 95 20.45 -15.59 -11.94
CA ARG A 95 21.50 -15.62 -10.91
C ARG A 95 21.11 -16.43 -9.68
N ILE A 96 19.84 -16.38 -9.27
CA ILE A 96 19.34 -17.16 -8.12
C ILE A 96 19.24 -18.64 -8.51
N ALA A 97 18.71 -18.94 -9.70
CA ALA A 97 18.64 -20.30 -10.24
C ALA A 97 20.02 -20.95 -10.38
N ASP A 98 21.03 -20.19 -10.80
CA ASP A 98 22.38 -20.68 -10.99
C ASP A 98 23.06 -21.11 -9.69
N GLN A 99 22.54 -20.72 -8.51
CA GLN A 99 23.04 -21.22 -7.24
C GLN A 99 22.88 -22.73 -7.08
N ALA A 100 21.93 -23.35 -7.78
CA ALA A 100 21.78 -24.81 -7.77
C ALA A 100 22.83 -25.55 -8.61
N GLN A 101 23.58 -24.85 -9.46
CA GLN A 101 24.62 -25.48 -10.27
C GLN A 101 25.75 -26.01 -9.38
N GLY A 102 26.20 -27.24 -9.64
CA GLY A 102 27.21 -27.94 -8.85
C GLY A 102 26.67 -28.62 -7.59
N HIS A 103 25.37 -28.51 -7.29
CA HIS A 103 24.75 -29.17 -6.15
C HIS A 103 24.02 -30.46 -6.57
N CYS A 104 23.96 -31.43 -5.66
CA CYS A 104 23.08 -32.59 -5.82
C CYS A 104 21.72 -32.26 -5.19
N LEU A 105 20.67 -32.13 -6.00
CA LEU A 105 19.35 -31.73 -5.54
C LEU A 105 18.34 -32.86 -5.75
N GLY A 106 17.55 -33.13 -4.72
CA GLY A 106 16.32 -33.91 -4.78
C GLY A 106 15.10 -32.99 -4.70
N GLY A 107 13.97 -33.55 -4.28
CA GLY A 107 12.71 -32.81 -4.22
C GLY A 107 12.74 -31.60 -3.29
N ASN A 108 13.43 -31.71 -2.14
CA ASN A 108 13.45 -30.62 -1.16
C ASN A 108 14.32 -29.46 -1.64
N GLY A 109 15.50 -29.74 -2.20
CA GLY A 109 16.39 -28.74 -2.76
C GLY A 109 15.78 -28.00 -3.95
N ILE A 110 15.07 -28.72 -4.84
CA ILE A 110 14.34 -28.10 -5.96
C ILE A 110 13.19 -27.22 -5.42
N ASN A 111 12.41 -27.71 -4.46
CA ASN A 111 11.32 -26.93 -3.87
C ASN A 111 11.82 -25.67 -3.14
N LEU A 112 12.97 -25.77 -2.46
CA LEU A 112 13.64 -24.64 -1.84
C LEU A 112 14.04 -23.60 -2.90
N LEU A 113 14.69 -24.03 -3.99
CA LEU A 113 15.04 -23.13 -5.09
C LEU A 113 13.82 -22.44 -5.69
N MET A 114 12.76 -23.20 -5.99
CA MET A 114 11.51 -22.67 -6.53
C MET A 114 10.88 -21.65 -5.58
N SER A 115 10.86 -21.95 -4.27
CA SER A 115 10.34 -21.05 -3.25
C SER A 115 11.18 -19.78 -3.13
N THR A 116 12.50 -19.86 -3.22
CA THR A 116 13.38 -18.67 -3.25
C THR A 116 13.12 -17.81 -4.48
N LEU A 117 12.98 -18.41 -5.67
CA LEU A 117 12.62 -17.68 -6.90
C LEU A 117 11.23 -17.03 -6.78
N GLN A 118 10.26 -17.76 -6.22
CA GLN A 118 8.91 -17.28 -5.98
C GLN A 118 8.89 -16.10 -4.99
N ASN A 119 9.62 -16.20 -3.89
CA ASN A 119 9.74 -15.11 -2.91
C ASN A 119 10.39 -13.89 -3.57
N ARG A 120 11.44 -14.08 -4.38
CA ARG A 120 12.05 -12.99 -5.12
C ARG A 120 11.05 -12.27 -6.04
N LEU A 121 10.14 -13.00 -6.68
CA LEU A 121 9.07 -12.42 -7.48
C LEU A 121 8.11 -11.60 -6.62
N VAL A 122 7.66 -12.17 -5.50
CA VAL A 122 6.76 -11.52 -4.54
C VAL A 122 7.36 -10.23 -3.99
N ASP A 123 8.64 -10.23 -3.58
CA ASP A 123 9.36 -9.07 -3.05
C ASP A 123 9.36 -7.87 -4.02
N HIS A 124 9.34 -8.15 -5.32
CA HIS A 124 9.34 -7.14 -6.38
C HIS A 124 7.94 -6.82 -6.92
N GLY A 125 6.91 -7.37 -6.27
CA GLY A 125 5.50 -7.12 -6.57
C GLY A 125 4.92 -8.00 -7.67
N TRP A 126 5.52 -9.14 -8.00
CA TRP A 126 5.06 -10.08 -9.03
C TRP A 126 4.25 -11.24 -8.42
N ILE A 127 3.25 -10.90 -7.60
CA ILE A 127 2.56 -11.87 -6.72
C ILE A 127 1.81 -12.97 -7.49
N THR A 128 1.25 -12.65 -8.65
CA THR A 128 0.51 -13.63 -9.47
C THR A 128 1.40 -14.44 -10.41
N THR A 129 2.70 -14.16 -10.45
CA THR A 129 3.66 -14.93 -11.25
C THR A 129 4.01 -16.21 -10.51
N ARG A 130 4.07 -17.34 -11.23
CA ARG A 130 4.39 -18.66 -10.65
C ARG A 130 5.68 -19.23 -11.22
N VAL A 131 6.46 -19.90 -10.39
CA VAL A 131 7.60 -20.73 -10.80
C VAL A 131 7.16 -22.20 -10.80
N LEU A 132 7.31 -22.88 -11.93
CA LEU A 132 6.90 -24.27 -12.13
C LEU A 132 8.10 -25.12 -12.57
N ALA A 133 8.10 -26.38 -12.15
CA ALA A 133 9.00 -27.42 -12.65
C ALA A 133 8.18 -28.39 -13.50
N PRO A 134 8.29 -28.37 -14.84
CA PRO A 134 7.61 -29.36 -15.69
C PRO A 134 8.18 -30.76 -15.44
N SER A 135 7.43 -31.79 -15.84
CA SER A 135 7.95 -33.15 -15.87
C SER A 135 9.19 -33.22 -16.76
N GLN A 136 10.30 -33.72 -16.20
CA GLN A 136 11.62 -33.66 -16.82
C GLN A 136 12.52 -34.78 -16.27
N ASP A 137 13.51 -35.18 -17.07
CA ASP A 137 14.56 -36.08 -16.64
C ASP A 137 15.81 -35.30 -16.21
N LEU A 138 16.13 -35.38 -14.93
CA LEU A 138 17.27 -34.71 -14.31
C LEU A 138 18.60 -35.46 -14.49
N LYS A 139 18.60 -36.68 -15.06
CA LYS A 139 19.83 -37.43 -15.35
C LYS A 139 20.75 -36.71 -16.33
N SER A 140 20.17 -35.86 -17.19
CA SER A 140 20.92 -35.00 -18.11
C SER A 140 21.73 -33.89 -17.40
N GLY A 141 21.52 -33.71 -16.09
CA GLY A 141 22.14 -32.65 -15.30
C GLY A 141 21.55 -31.25 -15.56
N THR A 142 20.47 -31.13 -16.35
CA THR A 142 19.81 -29.85 -16.61
C THR A 142 18.46 -29.77 -15.92
N LEU A 143 18.34 -28.86 -14.95
CA LEU A 143 17.07 -28.52 -14.31
C LEU A 143 16.38 -27.42 -15.13
N LYS A 144 15.18 -27.71 -15.64
CA LYS A 144 14.33 -26.77 -16.36
C LYS A 144 13.26 -26.22 -15.43
N LEU A 145 13.18 -24.90 -15.34
CA LEU A 145 12.14 -24.20 -14.60
C LEU A 145 11.42 -23.22 -15.53
N THR A 146 10.12 -23.06 -15.33
CA THR A 146 9.27 -22.19 -16.15
C THR A 146 8.62 -21.14 -15.29
N ILE A 147 8.81 -19.88 -15.65
CA ILE A 147 8.14 -18.74 -15.04
C ILE A 147 6.88 -18.44 -15.84
N VAL A 148 5.74 -18.48 -15.17
CA VAL A 148 4.43 -18.19 -15.76
C VAL A 148 3.94 -16.85 -15.20
N PRO A 149 4.05 -15.75 -15.96
CA PRO A 149 3.56 -14.45 -15.52
C PRO A 149 2.03 -14.45 -15.42
N GLY A 150 1.51 -13.78 -14.39
CA GLY A 150 0.08 -13.51 -14.26
C GLY A 150 -0.27 -12.11 -14.77
N TYR A 151 -1.44 -11.97 -15.39
CA TYR A 151 -1.93 -10.73 -15.97
C TYR A 151 -3.25 -10.31 -15.33
N VAL A 152 -3.47 -9.00 -15.22
CA VAL A 152 -4.77 -8.44 -14.84
C VAL A 152 -5.75 -8.67 -15.99
N ARG A 153 -6.80 -9.46 -15.75
CA ARG A 153 -7.81 -9.74 -16.78
C ARG A 153 -8.81 -8.61 -16.92
N HIS A 154 -9.54 -8.30 -15.83
CA HIS A 154 -10.50 -7.21 -15.79
C HIS A 154 -10.44 -6.46 -14.46
N VAL A 155 -10.64 -5.14 -14.53
CA VAL A 155 -10.87 -4.29 -13.35
C VAL A 155 -12.29 -3.74 -13.49
N ARG A 156 -13.17 -4.04 -12.52
CA ARG A 156 -14.58 -3.66 -12.56
C ARG A 156 -15.01 -3.07 -11.23
N LEU A 157 -15.89 -2.07 -11.29
CA LEU A 157 -16.64 -1.61 -10.12
C LEU A 157 -17.74 -2.61 -9.80
N THR A 158 -18.01 -2.80 -8.52
CA THR A 158 -19.16 -3.58 -8.05
C THR A 158 -20.40 -2.69 -8.00
N GLU A 159 -21.59 -3.29 -7.92
CA GLU A 159 -22.85 -2.54 -7.80
C GLU A 159 -22.92 -1.64 -6.56
N GLN A 160 -22.13 -1.94 -5.53
CA GLN A 160 -22.01 -1.16 -4.29
C GLN A 160 -20.98 -0.02 -4.38
N SER A 161 -20.29 0.12 -5.52
CA SER A 161 -19.28 1.17 -5.69
C SER A 161 -19.94 2.54 -5.83
N ASP A 162 -19.37 3.55 -5.18
CA ASP A 162 -19.84 4.93 -5.31
C ASP A 162 -19.81 5.40 -6.77
N ARG A 163 -20.87 6.09 -7.20
CA ARG A 163 -21.04 6.61 -8.57
C ARG A 163 -19.89 7.53 -9.02
N TYR A 164 -19.17 8.14 -8.07
CA TYR A 164 -18.09 9.08 -8.35
C TYR A 164 -16.72 8.42 -8.50
N ILE A 165 -16.60 7.11 -8.24
CA ILE A 165 -15.31 6.41 -8.38
C ILE A 165 -14.98 6.25 -9.86
N GLN A 166 -13.80 6.76 -10.25
CA GLN A 166 -13.21 6.54 -11.56
C GLN A 166 -12.10 5.50 -11.44
N LEU A 167 -12.28 4.32 -12.06
CA LEU A 167 -11.30 3.22 -11.97
C LEU A 167 -9.90 3.63 -12.42
N TYR A 168 -9.81 4.46 -13.46
CA TYR A 168 -8.55 4.91 -14.02
C TYR A 168 -7.69 5.69 -13.01
N SER A 169 -8.30 6.50 -12.14
CA SER A 169 -7.58 7.27 -11.12
C SER A 169 -7.42 6.50 -9.80
N ALA A 170 -8.38 5.63 -9.46
CA ALA A 170 -8.36 4.85 -8.23
C ALA A 170 -7.45 3.62 -8.28
N PHE A 171 -7.28 3.01 -9.46
CA PHE A 171 -6.49 1.79 -9.66
C PHE A 171 -5.45 1.99 -10.76
N PRO A 172 -4.15 2.06 -10.41
CA PRO A 172 -3.08 2.23 -11.39
C PRO A 172 -2.78 0.95 -12.21
N ALA A 173 -3.40 -0.19 -11.86
CA ALA A 173 -3.27 -1.43 -12.61
C ALA A 173 -4.36 -1.50 -13.69
N HIS A 174 -3.95 -1.79 -14.92
CA HIS A 174 -4.85 -1.87 -16.07
C HIS A 174 -4.92 -3.28 -16.66
N GLU A 175 -5.98 -3.56 -17.42
CA GLU A 175 -6.13 -4.82 -18.14
C GLU A 175 -4.92 -5.09 -19.05
N GLY A 176 -4.49 -6.35 -19.10
CA GLY A 176 -3.32 -6.78 -19.88
C GLY A 176 -1.96 -6.43 -19.26
N GLN A 177 -1.92 -5.65 -18.17
CA GLN A 177 -0.69 -5.42 -17.42
C GLN A 177 -0.35 -6.61 -16.52
N PHE A 178 0.92 -6.76 -16.19
CA PHE A 178 1.37 -7.70 -15.17
C PHE A 178 0.66 -7.42 -13.85
N ALA A 179 0.08 -8.45 -13.24
CA ALA A 179 -0.63 -8.24 -12.01
C ALA A 179 0.36 -8.01 -10.86
N ARG A 180 0.39 -6.77 -10.39
CA ARG A 180 1.12 -6.35 -9.20
C ARG A 180 0.10 -5.94 -8.15
N PRO A 181 0.38 -6.12 -6.85
CA PRO A 181 -0.47 -5.56 -5.82
C PRO A 181 -0.55 -4.04 -6.05
N ALA A 182 -1.77 -3.52 -6.19
CA ALA A 182 -1.98 -2.10 -6.22
C ALA A 182 -1.51 -1.53 -4.86
N ARG A 183 -0.51 -0.64 -4.86
CA ARG A 183 -0.24 0.18 -3.68
C ARG A 183 -1.34 1.22 -3.61
N TYR A 184 -2.37 0.95 -2.82
CA TYR A 184 -3.30 1.97 -2.38
C TYR A 184 -2.52 2.99 -1.54
N ARG A 185 -2.42 4.24 -2.01
CA ARG A 185 -1.92 5.34 -1.18
C ARG A 185 -3.04 5.69 -0.20
N THR A 186 -3.03 5.05 0.96
CA THR A 186 -3.85 5.45 2.09
C THR A 186 -3.26 6.74 2.68
N GLY A 187 -3.92 7.87 2.44
CA GLY A 187 -3.65 9.12 3.16
C GLY A 187 -4.03 9.05 4.65
N ALA A 188 -3.10 8.60 5.49
CA ALA A 188 -2.97 8.80 6.94
C ALA A 188 -4.23 8.90 7.86
N GLY A 189 -4.38 7.95 8.81
CA GLY A 189 -5.15 8.14 10.06
C GLY A 189 -5.51 6.86 10.84
N LYS A 190 -5.13 6.76 12.12
CA LYS A 190 -5.27 5.60 13.04
C LYS A 190 -6.74 5.32 13.49
N PRO A 191 -7.22 4.06 13.55
CA PRO A 191 -8.61 3.75 13.95
C PRO A 191 -8.81 3.55 15.47
N PRO A 192 -10.04 3.73 16.00
CA PRO A 192 -10.40 3.40 17.39
C PRO A 192 -10.61 1.89 17.60
N ALA A 193 -10.39 1.44 18.83
CA ALA A 193 -10.42 0.03 19.25
C ALA A 193 -11.82 -0.61 19.11
N PRO A 194 -11.90 -1.94 18.88
CA PRO A 194 -13.18 -2.63 18.72
C PRO A 194 -13.93 -2.77 20.04
N ALA A 195 -15.20 -2.33 20.05
CA ALA A 195 -16.19 -2.70 21.05
C ALA A 195 -16.75 -4.09 20.67
N TRP A 196 -16.42 -5.10 21.46
CA TRP A 196 -17.02 -6.43 21.36
C TRP A 196 -18.34 -6.43 22.13
N ARG A 197 -19.37 -7.02 21.54
CA ARG A 197 -20.53 -7.55 22.26
C ARG A 197 -20.51 -9.06 22.14
#